data_AF-A0A926W0N6-F1
#
_entry.id   AF-A0A926W0N6-F1
#
_cell.length_a   1.000
_cell.length_b   1.000
_cell.length_c   1.000
_cell.angle_alpha   90.00
_cell.angle_beta   90.00
_cell.angle_gamma   90.00
#
_symmetry.space_group_name_H-M   'P 1'
#
loop_
_entity.id
_entity.type
_entity.pdbx_description
1 polymer ?
#
loop_
_entity_poly.entity_id
_entity_poly.type
_entity_poly.pdbx_seq_one_letter_code
_entity_poly.pdbx_strand_id
1 'polypeptide(L)'
;QHPGGVPNMADWVTREAYSHEVSSCGFWFGGGGQEALFYAYAYPEPEGFKNYPIEPQEASYSSDMREFILPYEVVRQANDPDAMVLKFLQSTYEAAANSAQWDRAALDYAPVLKS
;
A
#
# COMPACT_ATOMS: atom_id res chain seq x y z
N GLN A 1 10.48 -17.98 1.59
CA GLN A 1 11.35 -17.79 0.40
C GLN A 1 10.46 -17.68 -0.83
N HIS A 2 10.60 -16.59 -1.61
CA HIS A 2 9.88 -16.40 -2.87
C HIS A 2 10.39 -17.40 -3.93
N PRO A 3 9.51 -18.06 -4.72
CA PRO A 3 9.93 -19.13 -5.63
C PRO A 3 10.72 -18.65 -6.86
N GLY A 4 10.74 -17.34 -7.16
CA GLY A 4 11.33 -16.83 -8.41
C GLY A 4 10.46 -17.19 -9.62
N GLY A 5 10.90 -16.84 -10.83
CA GLY A 5 10.19 -17.22 -12.07
C GLY A 5 9.67 -16.09 -12.97
N VAL A 6 10.15 -14.86 -12.83
CA VAL A 6 9.88 -13.80 -13.83
C VAL A 6 10.87 -13.97 -15.01
N PRO A 7 10.40 -14.21 -16.24
CA PRO A 7 11.29 -14.42 -17.39
C PRO A 7 12.22 -13.22 -17.61
N ASN A 8 13.51 -13.48 -17.81
CA ASN A 8 14.59 -12.49 -17.96
C ASN A 8 14.92 -11.65 -16.71
N MET A 9 14.45 -12.06 -15.53
CA MET A 9 14.89 -11.52 -14.24
C MET A 9 15.66 -12.60 -13.48
N ALA A 10 16.88 -12.30 -13.06
CA ALA A 10 17.65 -13.25 -12.28
C ALA A 10 16.97 -13.47 -10.91
N ASP A 11 16.82 -14.72 -10.49
CA ASP A 11 16.05 -15.08 -9.28
C ASP A 11 16.53 -14.38 -8.01
N TRP A 12 17.82 -14.00 -7.93
CA TRP A 12 18.37 -13.24 -6.81
C TRP A 12 17.81 -11.82 -6.74
N VAL A 13 17.51 -11.17 -7.87
CA VAL A 13 16.88 -9.84 -7.93
C VAL A 13 15.46 -9.89 -7.38
N THR A 14 14.69 -10.90 -7.76
CA THR A 14 13.33 -11.15 -7.23
C THR A 14 13.38 -11.51 -5.75
N ARG A 15 14.40 -12.26 -5.33
CA ARG A 15 14.59 -12.59 -3.92
C ARG A 15 14.99 -11.39 -3.11
N GLU A 16 15.84 -10.49 -3.58
CA GLU A 16 16.28 -9.30 -2.83
C GLU A 16 15.19 -8.23 -2.75
N ALA A 17 14.51 -7.94 -3.88
CA ALA A 17 13.43 -6.95 -3.96
C ALA A 17 12.16 -7.38 -3.19
N TYR A 18 11.98 -8.69 -2.98
CA TYR A 18 10.89 -9.28 -2.18
C TYR A 18 11.43 -10.12 -1.00
N SER A 19 12.65 -9.86 -0.53
CA SER A 19 13.25 -10.54 0.65
C SER A 19 12.72 -9.95 1.95
N HIS A 20 12.19 -8.73 1.87
CA HIS A 20 11.77 -7.92 2.98
C HIS A 20 10.28 -7.61 2.79
N GLU A 21 9.58 -7.45 3.91
CA GLU A 21 8.19 -7.06 3.91
C GLU A 21 8.07 -5.69 3.22
N VAL A 22 7.24 -5.60 2.19
CA VAL A 22 7.04 -4.39 1.39
C VAL A 22 5.67 -3.83 1.68
N SER A 23 5.57 -2.51 1.77
CA SER A 23 4.32 -1.76 1.60
C SER A 23 4.50 -0.89 0.36
N SER A 24 3.63 -1.07 -0.64
CA SER A 24 3.67 -0.36 -1.91
C SER A 24 2.34 0.33 -2.15
N CYS A 25 2.37 1.50 -2.80
CA CYS A 25 1.18 2.25 -3.17
C CYS A 25 1.39 2.97 -4.49
N GLY A 26 0.30 3.33 -5.16
CA GLY A 26 0.37 4.03 -6.44
C GLY A 26 -0.98 4.45 -6.98
N PHE A 27 -0.96 4.91 -8.23
CA PHE A 27 -2.13 5.33 -8.97
C PHE A 27 -2.24 4.55 -10.26
N TRP A 28 -3.41 3.97 -10.50
CA TRP A 28 -3.76 3.31 -11.75
C TRP A 28 -4.65 4.24 -12.57
N PHE A 29 -4.23 4.57 -13.79
CA PHE A 29 -4.97 5.50 -14.68
C PHE A 29 -6.26 4.90 -15.26
N GLY A 30 -6.56 3.63 -14.96
CA GLY A 30 -7.67 2.90 -15.56
C GLY A 30 -7.29 2.19 -16.87
N GLY A 31 -8.26 1.50 -17.45
CA GLY A 31 -8.11 0.73 -18.69
C GLY A 31 -8.68 -0.69 -18.58
N GLY A 32 -9.04 -1.30 -19.71
CA GLY A 32 -9.58 -2.66 -19.73
C GLY A 32 -10.91 -2.85 -18.98
N GLY A 33 -11.70 -1.78 -18.82
CA GLY A 33 -12.93 -1.79 -18.04
C GLY A 33 -12.75 -1.43 -16.55
N GLN A 34 -11.51 -1.23 -16.10
CA GLN A 34 -11.20 -0.76 -14.75
C GLN A 34 -11.15 0.78 -14.73
N GLU A 35 -11.88 1.39 -13.80
CA GLU A 35 -11.79 2.83 -13.52
C GLU A 35 -10.47 3.18 -12.84
N ALA A 36 -10.07 4.45 -12.94
CA ALA A 36 -8.88 4.96 -12.27
C ALA A 36 -9.03 4.87 -10.74
N LEU A 37 -7.94 4.57 -10.04
CA LEU A 37 -7.92 4.40 -8.59
C LEU A 37 -6.53 4.56 -8.01
N PHE A 38 -6.46 4.91 -6.73
CA PHE A 38 -5.28 4.71 -5.92
C PHE A 38 -5.29 3.31 -5.33
N TYR A 39 -4.13 2.69 -5.20
CA TYR A 39 -3.99 1.35 -4.64
C TYR A 39 -2.87 1.29 -3.61
N ALA A 40 -2.96 0.33 -2.70
CA ALA A 40 -1.89 -0.01 -1.76
C ALA A 40 -1.92 -1.49 -1.38
N TYR A 41 -0.76 -2.13 -1.32
CA TYR A 41 -0.64 -3.54 -0.94
C TYR A 41 0.59 -3.80 -0.10
N ALA A 42 0.57 -4.93 0.62
CA ALA A 42 1.71 -5.44 1.35
C ALA A 42 2.12 -6.82 0.83
N TYR A 43 3.43 -7.08 0.73
CA TYR A 43 3.96 -8.38 0.30
C TYR A 43 5.11 -8.88 1.20
N PRO A 44 5.06 -10.15 1.66
CA PRO A 44 3.87 -11.01 1.67
C PRO A 44 2.74 -10.35 2.47
N GLU A 45 1.49 -10.62 2.12
CA GLU A 45 0.33 -10.04 2.82
C GLU A 45 0.35 -10.47 4.31
N PRO A 46 0.50 -9.52 5.26
CA PRO A 46 0.55 -9.85 6.67
C PRO A 46 -0.80 -10.35 7.18
N GLU A 47 -0.78 -11.17 8.23
CA GLU A 47 -2.02 -11.65 8.84
C GLU A 47 -2.84 -10.46 9.38
N GLY A 48 -4.12 -10.43 9.04
CA GLY A 48 -5.04 -9.35 9.43
C GLY A 48 -4.98 -8.10 8.55
N PHE A 49 -4.03 -7.97 7.61
CA PHE A 49 -3.89 -6.80 6.74
C PHE A 49 -5.18 -6.47 6.00
N LYS A 50 -5.77 -7.45 5.31
CA LYS A 50 -7.03 -7.28 4.54
C LYS A 50 -8.26 -6.85 5.37
N ASN A 51 -8.21 -7.05 6.69
CA ASN A 51 -9.29 -6.71 7.62
C ASN A 51 -8.96 -5.48 8.46
N TYR A 52 -7.78 -4.88 8.26
CA TYR A 52 -7.35 -3.73 9.04
C TYR A 52 -8.26 -2.52 8.73
N PRO A 53 -8.75 -1.80 9.76
CA PRO A 53 -9.56 -0.61 9.54
C PRO A 53 -8.68 0.48 8.93
N ILE A 54 -9.02 0.91 7.71
CA ILE A 54 -8.32 1.98 7.00
C ILE A 54 -9.22 3.20 6.78
N GLU A 55 -8.59 4.32 6.47
CA GLU A 55 -9.26 5.55 6.08
C GLU A 55 -8.88 5.92 4.63
N PRO A 56 -9.68 6.70 3.90
CA PRO A 56 -11.02 7.16 4.25
C PRO A 56 -12.05 6.02 4.12
N GLN A 57 -13.29 6.23 4.59
CA GLN A 57 -14.35 5.21 4.56
C GLN A 57 -14.70 4.73 3.14
N GLU A 58 -14.39 5.52 2.12
CA GLU A 58 -14.61 5.20 0.72
C GLU A 58 -13.54 4.25 0.14
N ALA A 59 -12.46 4.01 0.88
CA ALA A 59 -11.47 2.98 0.55
C ALA A 59 -11.95 1.59 0.97
N SER A 60 -11.50 0.56 0.25
CA SER A 60 -11.88 -0.83 0.53
C SER A 60 -10.80 -1.81 0.09
N TYR A 61 -10.83 -3.03 0.61
CA TYR A 61 -9.94 -4.10 0.16
C TYR A 61 -10.57 -4.87 -1.01
N SER A 62 -9.85 -4.96 -2.13
CA SER A 62 -10.22 -5.78 -3.29
C SER A 62 -9.61 -7.17 -3.15
N SER A 63 -10.45 -8.18 -2.89
CA SER A 63 -9.99 -9.58 -2.82
C SER A 63 -9.44 -10.10 -4.15
N ASP A 64 -9.94 -9.58 -5.27
CA ASP A 64 -9.52 -10.00 -6.61
C ASP A 64 -8.11 -9.49 -6.95
N MET A 65 -7.80 -8.26 -6.53
CA MET A 65 -6.48 -7.65 -6.73
C MET A 65 -5.52 -7.95 -5.59
N ARG A 66 -6.05 -8.27 -4.40
CA ARG A 66 -5.34 -8.41 -3.12
C ARG A 66 -4.70 -7.11 -2.62
N GLU A 67 -5.38 -5.99 -2.86
CA GLU A 67 -4.89 -4.64 -2.54
C GLU A 67 -6.03 -3.80 -1.96
N PHE A 68 -5.69 -2.81 -1.14
CA PHE A 68 -6.60 -1.72 -0.82
C PHE A 68 -6.73 -0.79 -2.02
N ILE A 69 -7.95 -0.33 -2.29
CA ILE A 69 -8.27 0.58 -3.39
C ILE A 69 -9.06 1.79 -2.90
N LEU A 70 -8.79 2.94 -3.50
CA LEU A 70 -9.56 4.18 -3.33
C LEU A 70 -9.93 4.71 -4.74
N PRO A 71 -11.22 4.68 -5.12
CA PRO A 71 -11.64 5.12 -6.45
C PRO A 71 -11.27 6.57 -6.73
N TYR A 72 -10.69 6.83 -7.91
CA TYR A 72 -10.30 8.19 -8.30
C TYR A 72 -11.49 9.14 -8.35
N GLU A 73 -12.65 8.65 -8.77
CA GLU A 73 -13.85 9.50 -8.88
C GLU A 73 -14.30 10.06 -7.53
N VAL A 74 -14.13 9.29 -6.45
CA VAL A 74 -14.40 9.76 -5.08
C VAL A 74 -13.40 10.85 -4.70
N VAL A 75 -12.11 10.62 -4.96
CA VAL A 75 -11.04 11.60 -4.68
C VAL A 75 -11.27 12.90 -5.44
N ARG A 76 -11.65 12.79 -6.72
CA ARG A 76 -11.93 13.94 -7.60
C ARG A 76 -13.10 14.80 -7.12
N GLN A 77 -14.05 14.20 -6.40
CA GLN A 77 -15.23 14.89 -5.85
C GLN A 77 -15.03 15.35 -4.40
N ALA A 78 -13.92 15.00 -3.76
CA ALA A 78 -13.65 15.37 -2.38
C ALA A 78 -13.42 16.88 -2.23
N ASN A 79 -13.82 17.43 -1.08
CA ASN A 79 -13.55 18.83 -0.74
C ASN A 79 -12.05 19.12 -0.59
N ASP A 80 -11.28 18.10 -0.18
CA ASP A 80 -9.83 18.14 -0.03
C ASP A 80 -9.23 16.81 -0.55
N PRO A 81 -8.96 16.72 -1.86
CA PRO A 81 -8.44 15.50 -2.50
C PRO A 81 -7.07 15.08 -1.96
N ASP A 82 -6.19 16.05 -1.69
CA ASP A 82 -4.83 15.78 -1.21
C ASP A 82 -4.87 15.15 0.19
N ALA A 83 -5.68 15.71 1.10
CA ALA A 83 -5.85 15.14 2.43
C ALA A 83 -6.48 13.76 2.39
N MET A 84 -7.42 13.51 1.47
CA MET A 84 -8.05 12.20 1.31
C MET A 84 -7.05 11.14 0.85
N VAL A 85 -6.22 11.44 -0.15
CA VAL A 85 -5.18 10.54 -0.63
C VAL A 85 -4.14 10.29 0.47
N LEU A 86 -3.70 11.34 1.18
CA LEU A 86 -2.73 11.18 2.26
C LEU A 86 -3.25 10.27 3.39
N LYS A 87 -4.53 10.38 3.76
CA LYS A 87 -5.16 9.47 4.74
C LYS A 87 -5.16 8.02 4.27
N PHE A 88 -5.45 7.80 3.00
CA PHE A 88 -5.38 6.48 2.38
C PHE A 88 -3.97 5.88 2.43
N LEU A 89 -2.98 6.64 2.00
CA LEU A 89 -1.58 6.18 1.99
C LEU A 89 -1.07 5.92 3.42
N GLN A 90 -1.39 6.80 4.37
CA GLN A 90 -0.98 6.66 5.76
C GLN A 90 -1.64 5.45 6.43
N SER A 91 -2.95 5.28 6.32
CA SER A 91 -3.66 4.20 7.01
C SER A 91 -3.35 2.82 6.43
N THR A 92 -3.08 2.72 5.12
CA THR A 92 -2.65 1.47 4.49
C THR A 92 -1.20 1.12 4.81
N TYR A 93 -0.32 2.12 4.97
CA TYR A 93 1.02 1.90 5.53
C TYR A 93 0.94 1.42 6.98
N GLU A 94 0.10 2.03 7.81
CA GLU A 94 -0.12 1.59 9.20
C GLU A 94 -0.68 0.17 9.26
N ALA A 95 -1.61 -0.18 8.37
CA ALA A 95 -2.11 -1.54 8.24
C ALA A 95 -0.97 -2.53 7.96
N ALA A 96 -0.10 -2.22 6.99
CA ALA A 96 1.03 -3.08 6.65
C ALA A 96 2.00 -3.22 7.84
N ALA A 97 2.45 -2.09 8.38
CA ALA A 97 3.47 -2.05 9.42
C ALA A 97 2.99 -2.68 10.74
N ASN A 98 1.74 -2.43 11.14
CA ASN A 98 1.19 -2.97 12.37
C ASN A 98 0.90 -4.47 12.25
N SER A 99 0.34 -4.93 11.12
CA SER A 99 0.08 -6.35 10.90
C SER A 99 1.36 -7.17 10.70
N ALA A 100 2.41 -6.58 10.12
CA ALA A 100 3.73 -7.20 9.98
C ALA A 100 4.64 -7.00 11.20
N GLN A 101 4.18 -6.29 12.23
CA GLN A 101 4.95 -5.99 13.45
C GLN A 101 6.30 -5.31 13.18
N TRP A 102 6.34 -4.39 12.22
CA TRP A 102 7.53 -3.60 11.93
C TRP A 102 7.94 -2.73 13.12
N ASP A 103 9.25 -2.60 13.33
CA ASP A 103 9.79 -1.64 14.29
C ASP A 103 9.59 -0.20 13.77
N ARG A 104 8.44 0.38 14.11
CA ARG A 104 8.07 1.75 13.73
C ARG A 104 9.07 2.79 14.22
N ALA A 105 9.69 2.58 15.38
CA ALA A 105 10.66 3.53 15.92
C ALA A 105 11.96 3.55 15.10
N ALA A 106 12.29 2.44 14.42
CA ALA A 106 13.41 2.39 13.49
C ALA A 106 13.08 2.99 12.10
N LEU A 107 11.80 3.10 11.74
CA LEU A 107 11.33 3.55 10.42
C LEU A 107 10.85 5.01 10.40
N ASP A 108 10.26 5.49 11.49
CA ASP A 108 9.71 6.84 11.58
C ASP A 108 10.83 7.87 11.77
N TYR A 109 10.91 8.85 10.86
CA TYR A 109 11.87 9.94 10.99
C TYR A 109 11.39 10.93 12.07
N ALA A 110 12.14 11.02 13.17
CA ALA A 110 12.00 12.12 14.12
C ALA A 110 12.88 13.30 13.66
N PRO A 111 12.30 14.42 13.16
CA PRO A 111 13.10 15.60 12.86
C PRO A 111 13.75 16.11 14.14
N VAL A 112 15.08 16.18 14.16
CA VAL A 112 15.80 16.90 15.21
C VAL A 112 15.54 18.39 15.00
N LEU A 113 14.60 18.95 15.77
CA LEU A 113 14.44 20.40 15.87
C LEU A 113 15.73 20.96 16.45
N LYS A 114 16.53 21.66 15.62
CA LYS A 114 17.62 22.49 16.12
C LYS A 114 17.01 23.65 16.90
N SER A 115 17.26 23.66 18.21
CA SER A 115 17.01 24.80 19.12
C SER A 115 17.83 26.02 18.73
#